data_AF-Q4D0I7-F1
#
_entry.id   AF-Q4D0I7-F1
#
_cell.length_a   1.000
_cell.length_b   1.000
_cell.length_c   1.000
_cell.angle_alpha   90.00
_cell.angle_beta   90.00
_cell.angle_gamma   90.00
#
_symmetry.space_group_name_H-M   'P 1'
#
loop_
_entity.id
_entity.type
_entity.pdbx_description
1 polymer ?
#
loop_
_entity_poly.entity_id
_entity_poly.type
_entity_poly.pdbx_seq_one_letter_code
_entity_poly.pdbx_strand_id
1 'polypeptide(L)'
;MDSLTCTRGEFDEMLEDLSKRGLGWRACRRSDSFGRTLKWLEGSSIIQRDAPCGQAEQLLVSYFITYSECYSQPQLYFAPEHPMSPQEMCTWMGKVCYGAVERQEYDAPVVSMNFCEEIQMAVWGLHPCDATQLMMNTLANGVRSENLLELFLRSVGHFVGVDERLLPLHVAGQQK
;
A
#
# COMPACT_ATOMS: atom_id res chain seq x y z
N MET A 1 -5.11 -18.95 14.26
CA MET A 1 -4.71 -17.59 13.86
C MET A 1 -3.96 -17.76 12.56
N ASP A 2 -4.52 -17.26 11.47
CA ASP A 2 -3.81 -17.25 10.19
C ASP A 2 -2.57 -16.38 10.36
N SER A 3 -1.42 -16.87 9.91
CA SER A 3 -0.17 -16.14 10.09
C SER A 3 -0.26 -14.85 9.28
N LEU A 4 0.04 -13.69 9.90
CA LEU A 4 0.19 -12.42 9.18
C LEU A 4 1.51 -12.35 8.40
N THR A 5 2.02 -13.50 7.98
CA THR A 5 3.23 -13.63 7.19
C THR A 5 2.96 -14.52 5.99
N CYS A 6 3.75 -14.36 4.94
CA CYS A 6 3.76 -15.19 3.75
C CYS A 6 5.19 -15.33 3.28
N THR A 7 5.46 -16.37 2.50
CA THR A 7 6.70 -16.54 1.77
C THR A 7 6.68 -15.70 0.50
N ARG A 8 7.86 -15.48 -0.11
CA ARG A 8 7.97 -14.84 -1.43
C ARG A 8 7.13 -15.54 -2.51
N GLY A 9 7.08 -16.87 -2.49
CA GLY A 9 6.28 -17.65 -3.45
C GLY A 9 4.78 -17.39 -3.29
N GLU A 10 4.28 -17.42 -2.04
CA GLU A 10 2.88 -17.09 -1.75
C GLU A 10 2.53 -15.65 -2.13
N PHE A 11 3.43 -14.70 -1.88
CA PHE A 11 3.28 -13.31 -2.36
C PHE A 11 3.18 -13.22 -3.88
N ASP A 12 4.07 -13.90 -4.60
CA ASP A 12 4.08 -13.94 -6.06
C ASP A 12 2.80 -14.58 -6.62
N GLU A 13 2.22 -15.57 -5.94
CA GLU A 13 0.93 -16.16 -6.34
C GLU A 13 -0.24 -15.20 -6.11
N MET A 14 -0.30 -14.59 -4.91
CA MET A 14 -1.35 -13.63 -4.55
C MET A 14 -1.35 -12.42 -5.48
N LEU A 15 -0.19 -11.90 -5.85
CA LEU A 15 -0.09 -10.72 -6.71
C LEU A 15 -0.52 -11.02 -8.15
N GLU A 16 -0.16 -12.19 -8.67
CA GLU A 16 -0.56 -12.61 -10.01
C GLU A 16 -2.07 -12.80 -10.09
N ASP A 17 -2.69 -13.38 -9.06
CA ASP A 17 -4.14 -13.47 -8.95
C ASP A 17 -4.80 -12.09 -8.92
N LEU A 18 -4.34 -11.20 -8.04
CA LEU A 18 -4.90 -9.86 -7.91
C LEU A 18 -4.82 -9.06 -9.22
N SER A 19 -3.71 -9.17 -9.96
CA SER A 19 -3.51 -8.48 -11.24
C SER A 19 -4.49 -8.94 -12.33
N LYS A 20 -4.99 -10.18 -12.27
CA LYS A 20 -5.93 -10.75 -13.24
C LYS A 20 -7.38 -10.34 -13.00
N ARG A 21 -7.68 -9.80 -11.82
CA ARG A 21 -9.04 -9.40 -11.43
C ARG A 21 -9.52 -8.08 -12.04
N GLY A 22 -8.67 -7.39 -12.78
CA GLY A 22 -9.05 -6.16 -13.49
C GLY A 22 -9.29 -4.95 -12.58
N LEU A 23 -8.77 -4.97 -11.35
CA LEU A 23 -8.87 -3.88 -10.38
C LEU A 23 -7.92 -2.71 -10.69
N GLY A 24 -7.20 -2.71 -11.81
CA GLY A 24 -6.21 -1.68 -12.17
C GLY A 24 -4.79 -1.94 -11.66
N TRP A 25 -4.57 -3.03 -10.92
CA TRP A 25 -3.22 -3.49 -10.57
C TRP A 25 -2.57 -4.24 -11.74
N ARG A 26 -1.30 -3.91 -12.00
CA ARG A 26 -0.44 -4.59 -12.99
C ARG A 26 0.66 -5.34 -12.26
N ALA A 27 0.81 -6.63 -12.55
CA ALA A 27 1.98 -7.40 -12.13
C ALA A 27 3.20 -6.96 -12.95
N CYS A 28 4.22 -6.48 -12.27
CA CYS A 28 5.50 -6.12 -12.83
C CYS A 28 6.57 -7.11 -12.40
N ARG A 29 7.60 -7.26 -13.23
CA ARG A 29 8.72 -8.18 -12.97
C ARG A 29 10.03 -7.62 -13.50
N ARG A 30 11.12 -7.96 -12.80
CA ARG A 30 12.49 -7.64 -13.20
C ARG A 30 13.42 -8.76 -12.75
N SER A 31 14.48 -9.01 -13.51
CA SER A 31 15.59 -9.84 -13.04
C SER A 31 16.64 -8.96 -12.37
N ASP A 32 17.10 -9.35 -11.18
CA ASP A 32 18.26 -8.71 -10.56
C ASP A 32 19.58 -9.16 -11.23
N SER A 33 20.71 -8.59 -10.79
CA SER A 33 22.04 -8.93 -11.30
C SER A 33 22.47 -10.38 -11.04
N PHE A 34 21.76 -11.10 -10.16
CA PHE A 34 21.99 -12.50 -9.84
C PHE A 34 21.02 -13.44 -10.57
N GLY A 35 20.18 -12.90 -11.46
CA GLY A 35 19.18 -13.66 -12.22
C GLY A 35 17.93 -14.01 -11.41
N ARG A 36 17.78 -13.51 -10.18
CA ARG A 36 16.55 -13.70 -9.40
C ARG A 36 15.46 -12.84 -9.99
N THR A 37 14.28 -13.44 -10.19
CA THR A 37 13.11 -12.69 -10.65
C THR A 37 12.43 -12.06 -9.44
N LEU A 38 12.37 -10.73 -9.45
CA LEU A 38 11.60 -9.94 -8.50
C LEU A 38 10.27 -9.57 -9.16
N LYS A 39 9.18 -9.71 -8.40
CA LYS A 39 7.84 -9.30 -8.81
C LYS A 39 7.22 -8.35 -7.80
N TRP A 40 6.41 -7.42 -8.29
CA TRP A 40 5.64 -6.48 -7.49
C TRP A 40 4.36 -6.08 -8.24
N LEU A 41 3.44 -5.40 -7.56
CA LEU A 41 2.27 -4.80 -8.19
C LEU A 41 2.46 -3.30 -8.37
N GLU A 42 1.97 -2.78 -9.48
CA GLU A 42 1.85 -1.36 -9.76
C GLU A 42 0.39 -0.99 -10.01
N GLY A 43 -0.05 0.10 -9.40
CA GLY A 43 -1.37 0.69 -9.63
C GLY A 43 -1.25 2.20 -9.57
N SER A 44 -2.25 2.91 -10.11
CA SER A 44 -2.27 4.36 -10.03
C SER A 44 -3.68 4.85 -9.77
N SER A 45 -3.81 5.91 -8.98
CA SER A 45 -5.07 6.64 -8.81
C SER A 45 -4.84 8.14 -8.76
N ILE A 46 -5.92 8.87 -9.02
CA ILE A 46 -5.94 10.33 -8.91
C ILE A 46 -6.56 10.66 -7.56
N ILE A 47 -5.81 11.37 -6.72
CA ILE A 47 -6.34 11.98 -5.51
C ILE A 47 -6.87 13.36 -5.90
N GLN A 48 -8.05 13.71 -5.40
CA GLN A 48 -8.66 15.03 -5.63
C GLN A 48 -8.73 15.80 -4.31
N ARG A 49 -8.52 17.11 -4.38
CA ARG A 49 -8.75 18.02 -3.25
C ARG A 49 -9.40 19.32 -3.73
N ASP A 50 -10.17 19.93 -2.85
CA ASP A 50 -10.73 21.26 -3.09
C ASP A 50 -9.64 22.32 -2.85
N ALA A 51 -9.33 23.13 -3.86
CA ALA A 51 -8.42 24.26 -3.68
C ALA A 51 -9.19 25.47 -3.10
N PRO A 52 -8.48 26.39 -2.40
CA PRO A 52 -9.09 27.59 -1.82
C PRO A 52 -9.83 28.49 -2.82
N CYS A 53 -9.46 28.43 -4.10
CA CYS A 53 -10.12 29.19 -5.18
C CYS A 53 -11.38 28.50 -5.74
N GLY A 54 -11.82 27.38 -5.18
CA GLY A 54 -12.96 26.60 -5.65
C GLY A 54 -12.65 25.73 -6.88
N GLN A 55 -11.39 25.70 -7.35
CA GLN A 55 -10.96 24.75 -8.37
C GLN A 55 -10.54 23.43 -7.71
N ALA A 56 -11.00 22.30 -8.22
CA ALA A 56 -10.53 21.00 -7.78
C ALA A 56 -9.11 20.78 -8.32
N GLU A 57 -8.17 20.48 -7.44
CA GLU A 57 -6.83 20.04 -7.81
C GLU A 57 -6.78 18.52 -7.86
N GLN A 58 -5.93 18.00 -8.75
CA GLN A 58 -5.72 16.56 -8.94
C GLN A 58 -4.25 16.24 -8.76
N LEU A 59 -3.97 15.10 -8.14
CA LEU A 59 -2.63 14.54 -7.99
C LEU A 59 -2.65 13.09 -8.46
N LEU A 60 -1.89 12.77 -9.49
CA LEU A 60 -1.67 11.39 -9.88
C LEU A 60 -0.66 10.75 -8.92
N VAL A 61 -1.03 9.61 -8.34
CA VAL A 61 -0.18 8.82 -7.45
C VAL A 61 -0.02 7.42 -8.00
N SER A 62 1.22 6.96 -8.08
CA SER A 62 1.56 5.56 -8.39
C SER A 62 1.86 4.81 -7.11
N TYR A 63 1.34 3.60 -6.99
CA TYR A 63 1.47 2.72 -5.84
C TYR A 63 2.25 1.47 -6.26
N PHE A 64 3.13 1.01 -5.37
CA PHE A 64 3.95 -0.17 -5.57
C PHE A 64 3.78 -1.10 -4.38
N ILE A 65 3.34 -2.33 -4.62
CA ILE A 65 3.26 -3.37 -3.59
C ILE A 65 4.36 -4.38 -3.81
N THR A 66 5.31 -4.44 -2.89
CA THR A 66 6.44 -5.37 -2.95
C THR A 66 6.36 -6.38 -1.81
N TYR A 67 7.30 -7.32 -1.79
CA TYR A 67 7.50 -8.21 -0.66
C TYR A 67 8.63 -7.71 0.25
N SER A 68 8.44 -7.77 1.57
CA SER A 68 9.48 -7.53 2.55
C SER A 68 10.02 -8.85 3.08
N GLU A 69 11.26 -9.20 2.72
CA GLU A 69 11.94 -10.40 3.24
C GLU A 69 12.07 -10.35 4.78
N CYS A 70 12.37 -9.18 5.35
CA CYS A 70 12.59 -9.01 6.79
C CYS A 70 11.32 -9.25 7.63
N TYR A 71 10.16 -8.88 7.11
CA TYR A 71 8.87 -8.99 7.81
C TYR A 71 8.00 -10.13 7.27
N SER A 72 8.42 -10.78 6.18
CA SER A 72 7.65 -11.82 5.48
C SER A 72 6.23 -11.35 5.15
N GLN A 73 6.09 -10.10 4.69
CA GLN A 73 4.81 -9.42 4.50
C GLN A 73 4.81 -8.56 3.22
N PRO A 74 3.64 -8.26 2.65
CA PRO A 74 3.52 -7.20 1.65
C PRO A 74 3.94 -5.84 2.21
N GLN A 75 4.48 -5.00 1.35
CA GLN A 75 4.93 -3.64 1.67
C GLN A 75 4.41 -2.66 0.62
N LEU A 76 3.87 -1.53 1.07
CA LEU A 76 3.31 -0.50 0.20
C LEU A 76 4.27 0.70 0.13
N TYR A 77 4.54 1.09 -1.09
CA TYR A 77 5.17 2.35 -1.46
C TYR A 77 4.29 3.15 -2.39
N PHE A 78 4.55 4.44 -2.48
CA PHE A 78 3.87 5.33 -3.41
C PHE A 78 4.78 6.48 -3.88
N ALA A 79 4.49 6.99 -5.06
CA ALA A 79 5.17 8.11 -5.68
C ALA A 79 4.14 9.06 -6.31
N PRO A 80 4.05 10.33 -5.86
CA PRO A 80 3.31 11.35 -6.58
C PRO A 80 3.96 11.64 -7.95
N GLU A 81 3.18 12.16 -8.90
CA GLU A 81 3.65 12.45 -10.28
C GLU A 81 4.81 13.45 -10.37
N HIS A 82 4.97 14.30 -9.36
CA HIS A 82 6.12 15.16 -9.17
C HIS A 82 6.65 15.02 -7.74
N PRO A 83 7.95 15.27 -7.48
CA PRO A 83 8.48 15.29 -6.12
C PRO A 83 7.70 16.24 -5.22
N MET A 84 7.47 15.84 -3.97
CA MET A 84 6.74 16.62 -2.97
C MET A 84 7.45 16.51 -1.62
N SER A 85 7.43 17.60 -0.86
CA SER A 85 7.88 17.64 0.53
C SER A 85 6.87 16.94 1.47
N PRO A 86 7.30 16.53 2.69
CA PRO A 86 6.38 16.06 3.73
C PRO A 86 5.17 16.98 3.93
N GLN A 87 5.41 18.30 3.97
CA GLN A 87 4.39 19.32 4.22
C GLN A 87 3.35 19.35 3.09
N GLU A 88 3.79 19.28 1.84
CA GLU A 88 2.88 19.20 0.69
C GLU A 88 2.12 17.88 0.71
N MET A 89 2.79 16.76 0.99
CA MET A 89 2.15 15.46 1.08
C MET A 89 1.05 15.38 2.15
N CYS A 90 1.24 16.02 3.32
CA CYS A 90 0.22 16.14 4.37
C CYS A 90 -1.08 16.78 3.85
N THR A 91 -0.98 17.72 2.90
CA THR A 91 -2.15 18.39 2.33
C THR A 91 -2.92 17.55 1.31
N TRP A 92 -2.39 16.40 0.91
CA TRP A 92 -3.02 15.45 -0.01
C TRP A 92 -3.44 14.14 0.69
N MET A 93 -2.60 13.64 1.60
CA MET A 93 -2.80 12.40 2.33
C MET A 93 -2.76 12.69 3.84
N GLY A 94 -3.85 13.25 4.37
CA GLY A 94 -3.91 13.71 5.77
C GLY A 94 -4.06 12.62 6.83
N LYS A 95 -4.02 11.34 6.45
CA LYS A 95 -4.20 10.19 7.36
C LYS A 95 -2.89 9.46 7.68
N VAL A 96 -1.74 10.01 7.30
CA VAL A 96 -0.42 9.43 7.58
C VAL A 96 0.49 10.44 8.26
N CYS A 97 1.47 9.96 9.02
CA CYS A 97 2.47 10.80 9.68
C CYS A 97 3.79 10.77 8.90
N TYR A 98 4.38 11.93 8.57
CA TYR A 98 5.62 12.02 7.79
C TYR A 98 6.88 12.10 8.68
N GLY A 99 6.85 11.37 9.80
CA GLY A 99 7.94 11.27 10.75
C GLY A 99 7.44 10.90 12.15
N ALA A 100 8.33 10.32 12.97
CA ALA A 100 7.98 9.91 14.33
C ALA A 100 7.59 11.09 15.24
N VAL A 101 8.15 12.28 14.99
CA VAL A 101 7.87 13.50 15.76
C VAL A 101 6.43 13.99 15.54
N GLU A 102 5.82 13.66 14.40
CA GLU A 102 4.45 14.07 14.05
C GLU A 102 3.39 13.10 14.58
N ARG A 103 3.79 11.92 15.12
CA ARG A 103 2.85 10.89 15.58
C ARG A 103 2.19 11.32 16.90
N GLN A 104 1.16 12.15 16.81
CA GLN A 104 0.30 12.51 17.95
C GLN A 104 -0.74 11.43 18.23
N GLU A 105 -1.24 10.76 17.17
CA GLU A 105 -2.22 9.69 17.24
C GLU A 105 -1.59 8.39 16.75
N TYR A 106 -1.70 7.32 17.54
CA TYR A 106 -1.13 6.01 17.17
C TYR A 106 -1.82 5.36 15.98
N ASP A 107 -2.95 5.92 15.53
CA ASP A 107 -3.82 5.35 14.50
C ASP A 107 -3.36 5.65 13.06
N ALA A 108 -2.51 6.66 12.87
CA ALA A 108 -1.96 7.00 11.56
C ALA A 108 -0.62 6.26 11.32
N PRO A 109 -0.45 5.54 10.21
CA PRO A 109 0.82 4.90 9.90
C PRO A 109 1.90 5.94 9.57
N VAL A 110 3.14 5.62 9.93
CA VAL A 110 4.30 6.44 9.59
C VAL A 110 4.70 6.15 8.15
N VAL A 111 4.90 7.22 7.39
CA VAL A 111 5.46 7.18 6.03
C VAL A 111 6.77 7.95 5.98
N SER A 112 7.73 7.45 5.22
CA SER A 112 9.00 8.14 5.01
C SER A 112 9.57 7.82 3.64
N MET A 113 10.35 8.74 3.09
CA MET A 113 11.11 8.50 1.86
C MET A 113 12.17 7.43 2.11
N ASN A 114 12.19 6.38 1.28
CA ASN A 114 13.15 5.30 1.33
C ASN A 114 13.51 4.83 -0.09
N PHE A 115 14.66 4.17 -0.23
CA PHE A 115 15.02 3.52 -1.48
C PHE A 115 14.52 2.07 -1.46
N CYS A 116 13.66 1.73 -2.41
CA CYS A 116 13.18 0.36 -2.57
C CYS A 116 14.02 -0.35 -3.64
N GLU A 117 14.79 -1.36 -3.23
CA GLU A 117 15.69 -2.10 -4.12
C GLU A 117 14.93 -2.83 -5.24
N GLU A 118 13.75 -3.37 -4.94
CA GLU A 118 12.96 -4.13 -5.92
C GLU A 118 12.50 -3.26 -7.10
N ILE A 119 12.17 -2.00 -6.86
CA ILE A 119 11.76 -1.04 -7.90
C ILE A 119 12.89 -0.10 -8.34
N GLN A 120 14.04 -0.08 -7.64
CA GLN A 120 15.19 0.81 -7.89
C GLN A 120 14.85 2.30 -7.89
N MET A 121 13.97 2.73 -6.99
CA MET A 121 13.53 4.12 -6.90
C MET A 121 13.48 4.58 -5.44
N ALA A 122 13.70 5.88 -5.25
CA ALA A 122 13.35 6.56 -4.01
C ALA A 122 11.86 6.86 -4.02
N VAL A 123 11.14 6.33 -3.03
CA VAL A 123 9.68 6.36 -2.93
C VAL A 123 9.25 6.60 -1.49
N TRP A 124 8.04 7.10 -1.30
CA TRP A 124 7.44 7.11 0.03
C TRP A 124 7.00 5.68 0.39
N GLY A 125 7.39 5.19 1.56
CA GLY A 125 7.00 3.87 2.04
C GLY A 125 6.36 3.94 3.41
N LEU A 126 5.31 3.15 3.60
CA LEU A 126 4.70 2.90 4.91
C LEU A 126 5.65 2.09 5.78
N HIS A 127 5.79 2.39 7.06
CA HIS A 127 6.69 1.62 7.93
C HIS A 127 6.15 0.20 8.16
N PRO A 128 6.97 -0.86 7.98
CA PRO A 128 6.50 -2.25 8.12
C PRO A 128 5.87 -2.56 9.49
N CYS A 129 6.36 -1.92 10.56
CA CYS A 129 5.82 -2.07 11.91
C CYS A 129 4.36 -1.63 12.03
N ASP A 130 3.95 -0.59 11.29
CA ASP A 130 2.56 -0.13 11.30
C ASP A 130 1.68 -1.07 10.44
N ALA A 131 2.20 -1.65 9.36
CA ALA A 131 1.45 -2.59 8.51
C ALA A 131 0.93 -3.79 9.30
N THR A 132 1.77 -4.41 10.14
CA THR A 132 1.34 -5.54 10.98
C THR A 132 0.19 -5.15 11.91
N GLN A 133 0.30 -4.01 12.59
CA GLN A 133 -0.73 -3.55 13.52
C GLN A 133 -2.03 -3.20 12.80
N LEU A 134 -1.95 -2.55 11.64
CA LEU A 134 -3.12 -2.23 10.83
C LEU A 134 -3.85 -3.48 10.34
N MET A 135 -3.11 -4.54 9.95
CA MET A 135 -3.72 -5.83 9.59
C MET A 135 -4.40 -6.51 10.78
N MET A 136 -3.77 -6.49 11.96
CA MET A 136 -4.38 -7.01 13.19
C MET A 136 -5.68 -6.28 13.54
N ASN A 137 -5.67 -4.94 13.49
CA ASN A 137 -6.85 -4.12 13.76
C ASN A 137 -7.96 -4.38 12.74
N THR A 138 -7.61 -4.54 11.47
CA THR A 138 -8.57 -4.85 10.40
C THR A 138 -9.26 -6.20 10.64
N LEU A 139 -8.51 -7.22 11.05
CA LEU A 139 -9.07 -8.52 11.45
C LEU A 139 -9.95 -8.43 12.69
N ALA A 140 -9.53 -7.66 13.71
CA ALA A 140 -10.29 -7.46 14.94
C ALA A 140 -11.64 -6.76 14.67
N ASN A 141 -11.71 -5.92 13.64
CA ASN A 141 -12.93 -5.27 13.17
C ASN A 141 -13.82 -6.19 12.30
N GLY A 142 -13.48 -7.48 12.17
CA GLY A 142 -14.29 -8.48 11.50
C GLY A 142 -14.14 -8.52 9.97
N VAL A 143 -13.22 -7.74 9.41
CA VAL A 143 -12.91 -7.79 7.98
C VAL A 143 -12.23 -9.13 7.69
N ARG A 144 -12.82 -9.89 6.75
CA ARG A 144 -12.22 -11.12 6.23
C ARG A 144 -11.64 -10.88 4.84
N SER A 145 -10.51 -11.52 4.56
CA SER A 145 -9.86 -11.51 3.25
C SER A 145 -9.53 -12.94 2.85
N GLU A 146 -9.52 -13.18 1.54
CA GLU A 146 -9.17 -14.50 1.00
C GLU A 146 -7.68 -14.82 1.19
N ASN A 147 -6.84 -13.78 1.22
CA ASN A 147 -5.40 -13.89 1.35
C ASN A 147 -4.77 -12.67 2.04
N LEU A 148 -3.48 -12.77 2.38
CA LEU A 148 -2.74 -11.75 3.14
C LEU A 148 -2.56 -10.45 2.36
N LEU A 149 -2.35 -10.51 1.04
CA LEU A 149 -2.19 -9.33 0.19
C LEU A 149 -3.46 -8.48 0.16
N GLU A 150 -4.62 -9.10 0.07
CA GLU A 150 -5.90 -8.39 0.14
C GLU A 150 -6.16 -7.77 1.51
N LEU A 151 -5.88 -8.52 2.59
CA LEU A 151 -5.95 -7.99 3.94
C LEU A 151 -5.06 -6.77 4.08
N PHE A 152 -3.80 -6.88 3.64
CA PHE A 152 -2.84 -5.79 3.66
C PHE A 152 -3.37 -4.55 2.92
N LEU A 153 -3.79 -4.70 1.66
CA LEU A 153 -4.29 -3.58 0.85
C LEU A 153 -5.50 -2.87 1.50
N ARG A 154 -6.45 -3.64 2.06
CA ARG A 154 -7.59 -3.05 2.79
C ARG A 154 -7.16 -2.32 4.07
N SER A 155 -6.17 -2.89 4.75
CA SER A 155 -5.65 -2.36 6.01
C SER A 155 -4.91 -1.03 5.82
N VAL A 156 -4.17 -0.86 4.71
CA VAL A 156 -3.30 0.30 4.52
C VAL A 156 -3.77 1.28 3.45
N GLY A 157 -4.52 0.83 2.45
CA GLY A 157 -4.78 1.61 1.23
C GLY A 157 -5.53 2.92 1.48
N HIS A 158 -6.48 2.92 2.40
CA HIS A 158 -7.29 4.10 2.70
C HIS A 158 -6.51 5.23 3.41
N PHE A 159 -5.35 4.92 4.00
CA PHE A 159 -4.48 5.91 4.64
C PHE A 159 -3.71 6.73 3.60
N VAL A 160 -3.29 6.10 2.51
CA VAL A 160 -2.45 6.67 1.45
C VAL A 160 -3.23 7.05 0.18
N GLY A 161 -4.55 7.14 0.27
CA GLY A 161 -5.41 7.60 -0.82
C GLY A 161 -5.55 6.64 -2.00
N VAL A 162 -5.31 5.33 -1.79
CA VAL A 162 -5.60 4.31 -2.81
C VAL A 162 -7.10 4.35 -3.12
N ASP A 163 -7.45 4.53 -4.39
CA ASP A 163 -8.84 4.54 -4.85
C ASP A 163 -9.55 3.23 -4.52
N GLU A 164 -10.82 3.32 -4.09
CA GLU A 164 -11.60 2.14 -3.71
C GLU A 164 -11.73 1.10 -4.83
N ARG A 165 -11.64 1.51 -6.10
CA ARG A 165 -11.65 0.62 -7.26
C ARG A 165 -10.39 -0.25 -7.36
N LEU A 166 -9.29 0.19 -6.76
CA LEU A 166 -8.07 -0.60 -6.63
C LEU A 166 -8.14 -1.56 -5.43
N LEU A 167 -9.09 -1.39 -4.50
CA LEU A 167 -9.18 -2.24 -3.31
C LEU A 167 -9.99 -3.50 -3.60
N PRO A 168 -9.56 -4.68 -3.10
CA PRO A 168 -10.31 -5.92 -3.28
C PRO A 168 -11.65 -5.85 -2.54
N LEU A 169 -12.75 -6.26 -3.18
CA LEU A 169 -14.11 -6.18 -2.64
C LEU A 169 -14.31 -6.94 -1.31
N HIS A 170 -15.01 -6.33 -0.35
CA HIS A 170 -15.34 -6.97 0.91
C HIS A 170 -16.25 -8.19 0.70
N VAL A 171 -15.74 -9.40 0.98
CA VAL A 171 -16.60 -10.57 1.14
C VAL A 171 -17.25 -10.45 2.52
N ALA A 172 -18.37 -9.74 2.59
CA ALA A 172 -19.19 -9.72 3.80
C ALA A 172 -19.51 -11.16 4.15
N GLY A 173 -18.99 -11.63 5.29
CA GLY A 173 -19.20 -13.00 5.74
C GLY A 173 -20.69 -13.31 5.72
N GLN A 174 -21.10 -14.26 4.89
CA GLN A 174 -22.40 -14.86 4.99
C GLN A 174 -22.53 -15.39 6.42
N GLN A 175 -23.34 -14.73 7.23
CA GLN A 175 -23.79 -15.29 8.50
C GLN A 175 -24.51 -16.58 8.16
N LYS A 176 -23.92 -17.71 8.55
CA LYS A 176 -24.64 -18.96 8.75
C LYS A 176 -24.94 -19.10 10.23
#